data_AF-A0A5E7ZY51-F1
#
_entry.id   AF-A0A5E7ZY51-F1
#
_cell.length_a   1.000
_cell.length_b   1.000
_cell.length_c   1.000
_cell.angle_alpha   90.00
_cell.angle_beta   90.00
_cell.angle_gamma   90.00
#
_symmetry.space_group_name_H-M   'P 1'
#
loop_
_entity.id
_entity.type
_entity.pdbx_description
1 polymer ?
#
loop_
_entity_poly.entity_id
_entity_poly.type
_entity_poly.pdbx_seq_one_letter_code
_entity_poly.pdbx_strand_id
1 'polypeptide(L)'
;MRPLLRLIALLCLCAGYALPAQAAVTITFWSHELGNSFPHAFFTLRGVPDAGGAPVDANFGFTAKSVSPALLMGPVAGKLDIARPTYIAGSDAQFSVVMTDAQYTAVLQLVDAWSEGKPDSVYRLGDHNCVHFVKEAARLVGLTALDQPKLMKKPRSYLKAVLADNAGRVTPVEMHGKAYLASLGPVAPAIAAAQAPSTVPGIVTTTATPPVPVTTR
;
A
#
# COMPACT_ATOMS: atom_id res chain seq x y z
N MET A 1 -43.26 6.67 -27.61
CA MET A 1 -42.34 5.50 -27.53
C MET A 1 -40.86 5.88 -27.71
N ARG A 2 -40.47 6.64 -28.74
CA ARG A 2 -39.08 7.14 -28.93
C ARG A 2 -38.44 7.90 -27.74
N PRO A 3 -39.11 8.82 -27.03
CA PRO A 3 -38.49 9.51 -25.90
C PRO A 3 -38.25 8.58 -24.70
N LEU A 4 -39.14 7.60 -24.49
CA LEU A 4 -39.00 6.60 -23.43
C LEU A 4 -37.81 5.66 -23.69
N LEU A 5 -37.63 5.22 -24.94
CA LEU A 5 -36.44 4.42 -25.32
C LEU A 5 -35.13 5.20 -25.16
N ARG A 6 -35.13 6.51 -25.46
CA ARG A 6 -33.95 7.37 -25.26
C ARG A 6 -33.65 7.57 -23.77
N LEU A 7 -34.67 7.73 -22.95
CA LEU A 7 -34.52 7.84 -21.51
C LEU A 7 -33.98 6.54 -20.89
N ILE A 8 -34.50 5.38 -21.31
CA ILE A 8 -34.01 4.07 -20.88
C ILE A 8 -32.57 3.86 -21.33
N ALA A 9 -32.23 4.18 -22.59
CA ALA A 9 -30.85 4.09 -23.07
C ALA A 9 -29.90 5.01 -22.30
N LEU A 10 -30.33 6.22 -21.94
CA LEU A 10 -29.55 7.15 -21.12
C LEU A 10 -29.37 6.63 -19.68
N LEU A 11 -30.42 6.06 -19.08
CA LEU A 11 -30.34 5.44 -17.75
C LEU A 11 -29.44 4.20 -17.74
N CYS A 12 -29.51 3.34 -18.75
CA CYS A 12 -28.63 2.19 -18.90
C CYS A 12 -27.17 2.62 -19.12
N LEU A 13 -26.94 3.72 -19.86
CA LEU A 13 -25.60 4.28 -20.04
C LEU A 13 -25.07 4.84 -18.71
N CYS A 14 -25.86 5.61 -17.96
CA CYS A 14 -25.46 6.14 -16.65
C CYS A 14 -25.22 5.03 -15.60
N ALA A 15 -26.02 3.97 -15.60
CA ALA A 15 -25.85 2.84 -14.68
C ALA A 15 -24.61 1.98 -15.01
N GLY A 16 -24.19 1.92 -16.28
CA GLY A 16 -23.00 1.18 -16.71
C GLY A 16 -21.65 1.81 -16.34
N TYR A 17 -21.63 3.09 -15.93
CA TYR A 17 -20.41 3.81 -15.53
C TYR A 17 -20.16 3.84 -14.02
N ALA A 18 -21.12 3.41 -13.20
CA ALA A 18 -20.95 3.34 -11.74
C ALA A 18 -20.26 2.04 -11.32
N LEU A 19 -19.13 1.70 -11.95
CA LEU A 19 -18.20 0.77 -11.29
C LEU A 19 -17.77 1.45 -9.99
N PRO A 20 -17.77 0.75 -8.85
CA PRO A 20 -17.25 1.33 -7.63
C PRO A 20 -15.80 1.70 -7.91
N ALA A 21 -15.51 3.00 -8.04
CA ALA A 21 -14.16 3.46 -7.78
C ALA A 21 -13.83 2.90 -6.39
N GLN A 22 -12.71 2.20 -6.26
CA GLN A 22 -12.24 1.73 -4.95
C GLN A 22 -11.82 2.95 -4.13
N ALA A 23 -12.82 3.69 -3.65
CA ALA A 23 -12.70 4.67 -2.59
C ALA A 23 -12.46 3.86 -1.32
N ALA A 24 -11.36 4.16 -0.66
CA ALA A 24 -10.70 3.49 0.44
C ALA A 24 -9.53 2.59 0.04
N VAL A 25 -8.50 2.64 0.88
CA VAL A 25 -7.31 1.80 0.78
C VAL A 25 -7.51 0.56 1.66
N THR A 26 -7.32 -0.61 1.09
CA THR A 26 -7.33 -1.89 1.81
C THR A 26 -5.90 -2.27 2.19
N ILE A 27 -5.68 -2.54 3.48
CA ILE A 27 -4.48 -3.24 3.95
C ILE A 27 -4.75 -4.75 3.89
N THR A 28 -3.83 -5.53 3.35
CA THR A 28 -3.87 -7.00 3.43
C THR A 28 -2.62 -7.47 4.14
N PHE A 29 -2.77 -8.40 5.10
CA PHE A 29 -1.67 -8.97 5.86
C PHE A 29 -1.27 -10.32 5.28
N TRP A 30 0.03 -10.52 5.10
CA TRP A 30 0.60 -11.65 4.40
C TRP A 30 1.62 -12.38 5.26
N SER A 31 1.66 -13.69 5.12
CA SER A 31 2.75 -14.51 5.65
C SER A 31 3.44 -15.27 4.52
N HIS A 32 4.74 -15.41 4.64
CA HIS A 32 5.53 -16.32 3.82
C HIS A 32 6.19 -17.35 4.74
N GLU A 33 5.97 -18.62 4.46
CA GLU A 33 6.56 -19.74 5.18
C GLU A 33 7.43 -20.56 4.22
N LEU A 34 8.64 -20.92 4.67
CA LEU A 34 9.51 -21.99 4.16
C LEU A 34 9.83 -22.06 2.64
N GLY A 35 11.13 -22.16 2.37
CA GLY A 35 11.77 -22.23 1.06
C GLY A 35 13.26 -21.89 1.26
N ASN A 36 13.89 -21.16 0.33
CA ASN A 36 15.23 -20.58 0.54
C ASN A 36 15.20 -19.28 1.39
N SER A 37 14.08 -18.94 2.02
CA SER A 37 13.84 -17.65 2.68
C SER A 37 13.44 -17.83 4.14
N PHE A 38 13.85 -16.88 5.00
CA PHE A 38 13.42 -16.82 6.39
C PHE A 38 11.90 -16.52 6.45
N PRO A 39 11.12 -17.16 7.35
CA PRO A 39 9.70 -16.86 7.50
C PRO A 39 9.46 -15.35 7.67
N HIS A 40 8.43 -14.84 7.01
CA HIS A 40 8.21 -13.40 6.94
C HIS A 40 6.73 -13.01 7.09
N ALA A 41 6.49 -11.85 7.69
CA ALA A 41 5.20 -11.17 7.69
C ALA A 41 5.37 -9.79 7.05
N PHE A 42 4.42 -9.40 6.21
CA PHE A 42 4.38 -8.10 5.58
C PHE A 42 2.92 -7.71 5.29
N PHE A 43 2.69 -6.49 4.81
CA PHE A 43 1.37 -6.08 4.35
C PHE A 43 1.43 -5.39 2.99
N THR A 44 0.30 -5.42 2.28
CA THR A 44 0.10 -4.65 1.04
C THR A 44 -0.96 -3.58 1.26
N LEU A 45 -0.79 -2.42 0.63
CA LEU A 45 -1.78 -1.33 0.58
C LEU A 45 -2.28 -1.22 -0.85
N ARG A 46 -3.59 -1.35 -1.05
CA ARG A 46 -4.22 -1.31 -2.38
C ARG A 46 -5.51 -0.49 -2.36
N GLY A 47 -5.66 0.49 -3.25
CA GLY A 47 -6.89 1.28 -3.39
C GLY A 47 -6.64 2.76 -3.71
N VAL A 48 -7.65 3.60 -3.51
CA VAL A 48 -7.53 5.07 -3.61
C VAL A 48 -8.03 5.68 -2.29
N PRO A 49 -7.30 6.61 -1.66
CA PRO A 49 -7.79 7.29 -0.46
C PRO A 49 -9.15 7.97 -0.69
N ASP A 50 -10.01 7.99 0.33
CA ASP A 50 -11.37 8.55 0.24
C ASP A 50 -11.35 10.07 -0.03
N ALA A 51 -10.38 10.78 0.55
CA ALA A 51 -10.12 12.20 0.30
C ALA A 51 -9.58 12.48 -1.12
N GLY A 52 -9.35 11.44 -1.93
CA GLY A 52 -8.73 11.51 -3.24
C GLY A 52 -7.20 11.46 -3.19
N GLY A 53 -6.59 11.24 -4.34
CA GLY A 53 -5.13 11.12 -4.47
C GLY A 53 -4.72 10.12 -5.53
N ALA A 54 -3.41 9.85 -5.60
CA ALA A 54 -2.89 8.78 -6.46
C ALA A 54 -3.35 7.41 -5.95
N PRO A 55 -3.69 6.47 -6.84
CA PRO A 55 -3.91 5.09 -6.45
C PRO A 55 -2.64 4.51 -5.81
N VAL A 56 -2.82 3.68 -4.80
CA VAL A 56 -1.73 2.94 -4.14
C VAL A 56 -1.84 1.46 -4.47
N ASP A 57 -0.70 0.88 -4.81
CA ASP A 57 -0.50 -0.57 -4.93
C ASP A 57 0.93 -0.86 -4.47
N ALA A 58 1.11 -0.92 -3.15
CA ALA A 58 2.40 -0.96 -2.50
C ALA A 58 2.47 -2.10 -1.49
N ASN A 59 3.67 -2.51 -1.10
CA ASN A 59 3.90 -3.52 -0.09
C ASN A 59 5.07 -3.16 0.82
N PHE A 60 4.95 -3.56 2.09
CA PHE A 60 5.89 -3.20 3.14
C PHE A 60 6.09 -4.39 4.08
N GLY A 61 7.32 -4.89 4.15
CA GLY A 61 7.83 -5.78 5.19
C GLY A 61 8.98 -5.13 5.95
N PHE A 62 9.42 -5.76 7.04
CA PHE A 62 10.61 -5.31 7.78
C PHE A 62 11.55 -6.45 8.07
N THR A 63 12.81 -6.32 7.65
CA THR A 63 13.79 -7.39 7.70
C THR A 63 15.18 -6.88 8.05
N ALA A 64 16.10 -7.79 8.35
CA ALA A 64 17.50 -7.45 8.50
C ALA A 64 18.13 -7.12 7.13
N LYS A 65 19.05 -6.16 7.08
CA LYS A 65 19.79 -5.84 5.85
C LYS A 65 20.59 -7.02 5.33
N SER A 66 21.12 -7.84 6.22
CA SER A 66 21.85 -9.07 5.91
C SER A 66 21.39 -10.20 6.84
N VAL A 67 21.10 -11.36 6.25
CA VAL A 67 20.72 -12.57 7.00
C VAL A 67 21.99 -13.33 7.33
N SER A 68 22.37 -13.35 8.60
CA SER A 68 23.56 -14.03 9.10
C SER A 68 23.36 -14.52 10.54
N PRO A 69 24.27 -15.36 11.08
CA PRO A 69 24.21 -15.77 12.49
C PRO A 69 24.25 -14.60 13.49
N ALA A 70 24.72 -13.40 13.07
CA ALA A 70 24.72 -12.20 13.90
C ALA A 70 23.31 -11.80 14.40
N LEU A 71 22.26 -12.20 13.68
CA LEU A 71 20.86 -12.02 14.10
C LEU A 71 20.54 -12.64 15.46
N LEU A 72 21.29 -13.66 15.86
CA LEU A 72 21.14 -14.32 17.16
C LEU A 72 21.97 -13.68 18.26
N MET A 73 22.95 -12.84 17.89
CA MET A 73 23.93 -12.26 18.80
C MET A 73 23.57 -10.84 19.27
N GLY A 74 22.60 -10.19 18.63
CA GLY A 74 22.16 -8.87 19.05
C GLY A 74 21.46 -8.06 17.95
N PRO A 75 21.34 -6.74 18.16
CA PRO A 75 20.78 -5.83 17.17
C PRO A 75 21.64 -5.75 15.92
N VAL A 76 20.98 -5.75 14.75
CA VAL A 76 21.63 -5.53 13.45
C VAL A 76 20.91 -4.44 12.68
N ALA A 77 21.52 -3.93 11.61
CA ALA A 77 20.84 -3.00 10.72
C ALA A 77 19.63 -3.70 10.06
N GLY A 78 18.46 -3.09 10.20
CA GLY A 78 17.23 -3.47 9.52
C GLY A 78 16.94 -2.57 8.32
N LYS A 79 15.91 -2.96 7.58
CA LYS A 79 15.38 -2.21 6.45
C LYS A 79 13.92 -2.57 6.22
N LEU A 80 13.20 -1.65 5.59
CA LEU A 80 11.97 -2.01 4.92
C LEU A 80 12.28 -2.90 3.72
N ASP A 81 11.49 -3.95 3.58
CA ASP A 81 11.55 -4.84 2.43
C ASP A 81 10.34 -4.56 1.54
N ILE A 82 10.62 -4.33 0.26
CA ILE A 82 9.60 -4.28 -0.79
C ILE A 82 9.68 -5.63 -1.50
N ALA A 83 8.76 -6.52 -1.13
CA ALA A 83 8.62 -7.83 -1.70
C ALA A 83 8.44 -7.74 -3.22
N ARG A 84 9.26 -8.51 -3.94
CA ARG A 84 9.15 -8.65 -5.39
C ARG A 84 7.83 -9.33 -5.73
N PRO A 85 7.24 -9.08 -6.93
CA PRO A 85 5.98 -9.71 -7.33
C PRO A 85 5.96 -11.23 -7.20
N THR A 86 7.07 -11.89 -7.53
CA THR A 86 7.21 -13.35 -7.38
C THR A 86 7.16 -13.81 -5.93
N TYR A 87 7.70 -13.02 -4.99
CA TYR A 87 7.66 -13.32 -3.57
C TYR A 87 6.24 -13.21 -3.01
N ILE A 88 5.52 -12.14 -3.39
CA ILE A 88 4.11 -11.97 -3.00
C ILE A 88 3.26 -13.11 -3.56
N ALA A 89 3.48 -13.49 -4.83
CA ALA A 89 2.74 -14.59 -5.46
C ALA A 89 2.98 -15.95 -4.79
N GLY A 90 4.15 -16.16 -4.18
CA GLY A 90 4.50 -17.35 -3.38
C GLY A 90 4.25 -17.21 -1.88
N SER A 91 3.58 -16.14 -1.44
CA SER A 91 3.18 -15.93 -0.04
C SER A 91 1.69 -16.24 0.12
N ASP A 92 1.19 -16.25 1.35
CA ASP A 92 -0.23 -16.46 1.64
C ASP A 92 -0.86 -15.19 2.21
N ALA A 93 -1.90 -14.66 1.56
CA ALA A 93 -2.72 -13.58 2.09
C ALA A 93 -3.63 -14.13 3.19
N GLN A 94 -3.51 -13.60 4.41
CA GLN A 94 -4.23 -14.13 5.57
C GLN A 94 -5.58 -13.45 5.75
N PHE A 95 -5.59 -12.12 5.82
CA PHE A 95 -6.80 -11.32 6.01
C PHE A 95 -6.58 -9.88 5.55
N SER A 96 -7.66 -9.14 5.37
CA SER A 96 -7.62 -7.74 4.98
C SER A 96 -8.55 -6.86 5.82
N VAL A 97 -8.24 -5.56 5.82
CA VAL A 97 -9.00 -4.51 6.50
C VAL A 97 -9.11 -3.31 5.55
N VAL A 98 -10.31 -2.79 5.36
CA VAL A 98 -10.52 -1.50 4.69
C VAL A 98 -10.20 -0.40 5.70
N MET A 99 -9.29 0.50 5.36
CA MET A 99 -8.84 1.57 6.26
C MET A 99 -9.58 2.87 5.99
N THR A 100 -9.76 3.67 7.04
CA THR A 100 -10.01 5.10 6.88
C THR A 100 -8.74 5.81 6.44
N ASP A 101 -8.86 7.01 5.84
CA ASP A 101 -7.70 7.82 5.45
C ASP A 101 -6.76 8.17 6.61
N ALA A 102 -7.31 8.36 7.81
CA ALA A 102 -6.51 8.60 9.00
C ALA A 102 -5.66 7.37 9.37
N GLN A 103 -6.22 6.17 9.27
CA GLN A 103 -5.50 4.92 9.49
C GLN A 103 -4.46 4.69 8.40
N TYR A 104 -4.80 4.95 7.14
CA TYR A 104 -3.86 4.89 6.02
C TYR A 104 -2.65 5.81 6.26
N THR A 105 -2.90 7.07 6.63
CA THR A 105 -1.86 8.05 6.96
C THR A 105 -0.98 7.58 8.12
N ALA A 106 -1.58 7.04 9.18
CA ALA A 106 -0.83 6.52 10.31
C ALA A 106 0.05 5.32 9.92
N VAL A 107 -0.44 4.43 9.04
CA VAL A 107 0.36 3.32 8.50
C VAL A 107 1.54 3.83 7.66
N LEU A 108 1.36 4.88 6.87
CA LEU A 108 2.48 5.50 6.13
C LEU A 108 3.51 6.13 7.07
N GLN A 109 3.08 6.72 8.18
CA GLN A 109 4.00 7.26 9.20
C GLN A 109 4.79 6.13 9.89
N LEU A 110 4.15 4.99 10.16
CA LEU A 110 4.84 3.79 10.64
C LEU A 110 5.92 3.32 9.67
N VAL A 111 5.58 3.26 8.37
CA VAL A 111 6.54 2.92 7.31
C VAL A 111 7.71 3.90 7.33
N ASP A 112 7.47 5.22 7.36
CA ASP A 112 8.57 6.21 7.45
C ASP A 112 9.43 6.00 8.70
N ALA A 113 8.83 5.77 9.87
CA ALA A 113 9.57 5.59 11.12
C ALA A 113 10.51 4.38 11.10
N TRP A 114 10.12 3.29 10.42
CA TRP A 114 10.89 2.05 10.31
C TRP A 114 11.84 2.03 9.09
N SER A 115 11.82 3.08 8.27
CA SER A 115 12.67 3.21 7.09
C SER A 115 14.15 3.35 7.45
N GLU A 116 15.04 2.94 6.53
CA GLU A 116 16.47 2.94 6.76
C GLU A 116 17.01 4.32 7.19
N GLY A 117 17.87 4.34 8.20
CA GLY A 117 18.47 5.58 8.71
C GLY A 117 17.66 6.26 9.82
N LYS A 118 16.47 5.74 10.14
CA LYS A 118 15.65 6.17 11.28
C LYS A 118 15.97 5.35 12.54
N PRO A 119 15.62 5.83 13.75
CA PRO A 119 15.85 5.10 14.99
C PRO A 119 15.25 3.69 15.02
N ASP A 120 14.05 3.51 14.45
CA ASP A 120 13.35 2.21 14.41
C ASP A 120 13.82 1.32 13.25
N SER A 121 14.88 1.69 12.53
CA SER A 121 15.44 0.83 11.47
C SER A 121 16.31 -0.31 12.01
N VAL A 122 16.47 -0.45 13.33
CA VAL A 122 17.29 -1.52 13.94
C VAL A 122 16.50 -2.82 14.00
N TYR A 123 17.02 -3.90 13.42
CA TYR A 123 16.39 -5.22 13.50
C TYR A 123 16.87 -6.00 14.73
N ARG A 124 15.93 -6.57 15.48
CA ARG A 124 16.19 -7.50 16.58
C ARG A 124 15.22 -8.67 16.51
N LEU A 125 15.75 -9.89 16.44
CA LEU A 125 14.93 -11.09 16.28
C LEU A 125 13.91 -11.28 17.44
N GLY A 126 14.24 -10.81 18.65
CA GLY A 126 13.42 -10.99 19.85
C GLY A 126 12.21 -10.07 19.93
N ASP A 127 12.42 -8.78 19.68
CA ASP A 127 11.51 -7.70 20.09
C ASP A 127 11.32 -6.60 19.02
N HIS A 128 12.00 -6.71 17.86
CA HIS A 128 11.92 -5.72 16.78
C HIS A 128 12.14 -6.35 15.41
N ASN A 129 11.17 -7.14 14.95
CA ASN A 129 11.23 -7.93 13.73
C ASN A 129 9.96 -7.76 12.86
N CYS A 130 9.84 -8.51 11.76
CA CYS A 130 8.67 -8.46 10.88
C CYS A 130 7.32 -8.62 11.59
N VAL A 131 7.22 -9.48 12.61
CA VAL A 131 5.98 -9.69 13.37
C VAL A 131 5.63 -8.45 14.20
N HIS A 132 6.63 -7.78 14.79
CA HIS A 132 6.43 -6.55 15.54
C HIS A 132 6.01 -5.40 14.63
N PHE A 133 6.56 -5.34 13.43
CA PHE A 133 6.17 -4.37 12.42
C PHE A 133 4.69 -4.52 11.99
N VAL A 134 4.28 -5.74 11.60
CA VAL A 134 2.87 -5.97 11.21
C VAL A 134 1.91 -5.88 12.40
N LYS A 135 2.38 -6.17 13.63
CA LYS A 135 1.62 -5.94 14.86
C LYS A 135 1.28 -4.46 15.01
N GLU A 136 2.24 -3.58 14.78
CA GLU A 136 2.01 -2.14 14.90
C GLU A 136 1.07 -1.62 13.80
N ALA A 137 1.21 -2.10 12.57
CA ALA A 137 0.25 -1.81 11.51
C ALA A 137 -1.17 -2.31 11.86
N ALA A 138 -1.30 -3.53 12.39
CA ALA A 138 -2.56 -4.09 12.88
C ALA A 138 -3.20 -3.22 13.97
N ARG A 139 -2.38 -2.70 14.91
CA ARG A 139 -2.83 -1.79 15.96
C ARG A 139 -3.38 -0.48 15.37
N LEU A 140 -2.68 0.10 14.41
CA LEU A 140 -3.07 1.35 13.76
C LEU A 140 -4.38 1.23 12.98
N VAL A 141 -4.66 0.07 12.38
CA VAL A 141 -5.95 -0.19 11.71
C VAL A 141 -7.04 -0.67 12.67
N GLY A 142 -6.78 -0.59 13.98
CA GLY A 142 -7.77 -0.78 15.03
C GLY A 142 -7.99 -2.23 15.46
N LEU A 143 -7.11 -3.17 15.09
CA LEU A 143 -7.19 -4.55 15.54
C LEU A 143 -6.79 -4.67 17.02
N THR A 144 -7.37 -5.66 17.70
CA THR A 144 -7.18 -5.91 19.14
C THR A 144 -6.55 -7.28 19.38
N ALA A 145 -6.23 -7.61 20.64
CA ALA A 145 -5.63 -8.89 21.03
C ALA A 145 -4.32 -9.22 20.28
N LEU A 146 -3.48 -8.22 20.08
CA LEU A 146 -2.26 -8.31 19.27
C LEU A 146 -1.04 -8.84 20.05
N ASP A 147 -1.15 -8.96 21.37
CA ASP A 147 -0.06 -9.45 22.22
C ASP A 147 -0.01 -10.99 22.20
N GLN A 148 0.88 -11.53 21.36
CA GLN A 148 1.06 -12.96 21.16
C GLN A 148 2.53 -13.36 21.41
N PRO A 149 3.05 -13.28 22.65
CA PRO A 149 4.48 -13.40 22.95
C PRO A 149 5.13 -14.70 22.46
N LYS A 150 4.36 -15.79 22.41
CA LYS A 150 4.83 -17.11 21.93
C LYS A 150 4.91 -17.22 20.40
N LEU A 151 4.37 -16.25 19.66
CA LEU A 151 4.24 -16.25 18.21
C LEU A 151 5.05 -15.14 17.53
N MET A 152 5.79 -14.31 18.29
CA MET A 152 6.55 -13.17 17.77
C MET A 152 7.70 -13.53 16.81
N LYS A 153 7.95 -14.83 16.59
CA LYS A 153 8.91 -15.39 15.62
C LYS A 153 8.25 -16.39 14.65
N LYS A 154 6.92 -16.42 14.62
CA LYS A 154 6.10 -17.36 13.83
C LYS A 154 5.08 -16.58 12.99
N PRO A 155 5.51 -15.89 11.92
CA PRO A 155 4.70 -15.00 11.10
C PRO A 155 3.29 -15.50 10.77
N ARG A 156 3.16 -16.69 10.17
CA ARG A 156 1.84 -17.25 9.84
C ARG A 156 1.01 -17.54 11.07
N SER A 157 1.60 -18.17 12.09
CA SER A 157 0.86 -18.51 13.31
C SER A 157 0.36 -17.25 14.02
N TYR A 158 1.19 -16.19 14.04
CA TYR A 158 0.82 -14.89 14.58
C TYR A 158 -0.37 -14.29 13.83
N LEU A 159 -0.30 -14.17 12.50
CA LEU A 159 -1.38 -13.57 11.71
C LEU A 159 -2.69 -14.39 11.80
N LYS A 160 -2.59 -15.72 11.88
CA LYS A 160 -3.76 -16.58 12.12
C LYS A 160 -4.40 -16.35 13.50
N ALA A 161 -3.59 -16.13 14.55
CA ALA A 161 -4.11 -15.79 15.86
C ALA A 161 -4.81 -14.43 15.84
N VAL A 162 -4.20 -13.41 15.21
CA VAL A 162 -4.81 -12.08 15.05
C VAL A 162 -6.12 -12.15 14.28
N LEU A 163 -6.18 -12.94 13.19
CA LEU A 163 -7.41 -13.19 12.43
C LEU A 163 -8.49 -13.79 13.33
N ALA A 164 -8.18 -14.85 14.08
CA ALA A 164 -9.13 -15.52 14.95
C ALA A 164 -9.68 -14.57 16.04
N ASP A 165 -8.80 -13.79 16.68
CA ASP A 165 -9.19 -12.86 17.75
C ASP A 165 -9.96 -11.63 17.24
N ASN A 166 -9.94 -11.37 15.94
CA ASN A 166 -10.64 -10.26 15.30
C ASN A 166 -11.69 -10.75 14.27
N ALA A 167 -12.19 -11.97 14.43
CA ALA A 167 -13.24 -12.51 13.58
C ALA A 167 -14.46 -11.57 13.58
N GLY A 168 -14.98 -11.28 12.37
CA GLY A 168 -16.06 -10.32 12.17
C GLY A 168 -15.64 -8.84 12.11
N ARG A 169 -14.38 -8.52 12.40
CA ARG A 169 -13.80 -7.16 12.23
C ARG A 169 -12.87 -7.05 11.04
N VAL A 170 -12.45 -8.18 10.49
CA VAL A 170 -11.57 -8.30 9.34
C VAL A 170 -12.25 -9.16 8.27
N THR A 171 -11.80 -9.02 7.02
CA THR A 171 -12.18 -9.94 5.95
C THR A 171 -11.18 -11.09 5.91
N PRO A 172 -11.57 -12.34 6.23
CA PRO A 172 -10.71 -13.49 6.05
C PRO A 172 -10.39 -13.66 4.56
N VAL A 173 -9.11 -13.86 4.25
CA VAL A 173 -8.66 -14.11 2.88
C VAL A 173 -8.18 -15.55 2.75
N GLU A 174 -7.22 -15.95 3.59
CA GLU A 174 -6.65 -17.30 3.69
C GLU A 174 -6.36 -17.98 2.32
N MET A 175 -5.85 -17.20 1.37
CA MET A 175 -5.56 -17.67 0.00
C MET A 175 -4.08 -17.63 -0.30
N HIS A 176 -3.63 -18.61 -1.09
CA HIS A 176 -2.31 -18.55 -1.70
C HIS A 176 -2.19 -17.33 -2.61
N GLY A 177 -1.04 -16.67 -2.59
CA GLY A 177 -0.84 -15.35 -3.15
C GLY A 177 -1.15 -15.26 -4.63
N LYS A 178 -0.73 -16.27 -5.42
CA LYS A 178 -1.11 -16.37 -6.83
C LYS A 178 -2.63 -16.35 -7.05
N ALA A 179 -3.40 -17.07 -6.23
CA ALA A 179 -4.85 -17.12 -6.33
C ALA A 179 -5.48 -15.79 -5.86
N TYR A 180 -5.00 -15.23 -4.75
CA TYR A 180 -5.50 -13.94 -4.26
C TYR A 180 -5.22 -12.81 -5.25
N LEU A 181 -4.00 -12.68 -5.74
CA LEU A 181 -3.64 -11.65 -6.74
C LEU A 181 -4.49 -11.77 -8.01
N ALA A 182 -4.79 -12.98 -8.47
CA ALA A 182 -5.66 -13.20 -9.63
C ALA A 182 -7.13 -12.83 -9.37
N SER A 183 -7.56 -12.81 -8.10
CA SER A 183 -8.90 -12.37 -7.70
C SER A 183 -9.05 -10.85 -7.62
N LEU A 184 -7.93 -10.11 -7.58
CA LEU A 184 -7.95 -8.66 -7.43
C LEU A 184 -8.33 -7.99 -8.76
N GLY A 185 -9.32 -7.10 -8.72
CA GLY A 185 -9.59 -6.18 -9.82
C GLY A 185 -8.50 -5.11 -9.98
N PRO A 186 -8.50 -4.34 -11.08
CA PRO A 186 -7.61 -3.20 -11.25
C PRO A 186 -7.79 -2.15 -10.15
N VAL A 187 -6.72 -1.48 -9.71
CA VAL A 187 -6.79 -0.32 -8.78
C VAL A 187 -7.25 0.91 -9.55
N ALA A 188 -8.53 0.93 -9.96
CA ALA A 188 -9.11 1.92 -10.87
C ALA A 188 -8.30 2.06 -12.20
N PRO A 189 -8.83 2.73 -13.24
CA PRO A 189 -8.02 2.97 -14.42
C PRO A 189 -6.97 4.03 -14.08
N ALA A 190 -5.74 3.83 -14.57
CA ALA A 190 -4.93 4.95 -14.98
C ALA A 190 -5.84 5.89 -15.76
N ILE A 191 -6.04 7.13 -15.28
CA ILE A 191 -6.59 8.17 -16.14
C ILE A 191 -5.65 8.16 -17.34
N ALA A 192 -6.15 7.67 -18.48
CA ALA A 192 -5.46 7.75 -19.74
C ALA A 192 -4.97 9.19 -19.82
N ALA A 193 -3.64 9.36 -19.79
CA ALA A 193 -3.03 10.65 -20.00
C ALA A 193 -3.75 11.24 -21.21
N ALA A 194 -4.51 12.31 -20.95
CA ALA A 194 -5.14 13.06 -22.00
C ALA A 194 -4.04 13.30 -23.02
N GLN A 195 -4.27 12.79 -24.23
CA GLN A 195 -3.45 13.09 -25.39
C GLN A 195 -3.32 14.60 -25.41
N ALA A 196 -2.17 15.10 -24.96
CA ALA A 196 -1.81 16.48 -25.20
C ALA A 196 -1.64 16.58 -26.72
N PRO A 197 -2.41 17.39 -27.43
CA PRO A 197 -2.09 17.71 -28.80
C PRO A 197 -0.73 18.39 -28.77
N SER A 198 0.26 17.72 -29.37
CA SER A 198 1.51 18.33 -29.78
C SER A 198 1.19 19.44 -30.77
N THR A 199 1.04 20.66 -30.29
CA THR A 199 1.12 21.87 -31.11
C THR A 199 1.93 22.90 -30.35
N VAL A 200 3.24 22.85 -30.59
CA VAL A 200 4.11 24.03 -30.51
C VAL A 200 3.96 24.75 -31.84
N PRO A 201 3.40 25.97 -31.89
CA PRO A 201 3.81 26.93 -32.89
C PRO A 201 5.01 27.66 -32.32
N GLY A 202 6.18 27.40 -32.90
CA GLY A 202 7.23 28.42 -32.91
C GLY A 202 6.75 29.65 -33.69
N ILE A 203 7.59 30.69 -33.67
CA ILE A 203 7.48 32.02 -34.31
C ILE A 203 7.23 33.10 -33.26
N VAL A 204 7.96 34.22 -33.17
CA VAL A 204 9.15 34.73 -33.87
C VAL A 204 9.71 35.84 -32.98
N THR A 205 11.02 36.00 -32.99
CA THR A 205 11.74 37.18 -32.50
C THR A 205 11.27 38.43 -33.23
N THR A 206 10.70 39.42 -32.53
CA THR A 206 10.58 40.78 -33.06
C THR A 206 11.10 41.82 -32.06
N THR A 207 11.90 42.70 -32.64
CA THR A 207 12.71 43.77 -32.08
C THR A 207 11.94 45.06 -31.79
N ALA A 208 12.56 45.89 -30.92
CA ALA A 208 12.48 47.37 -30.81
C ALA A 208 11.27 47.93 -30.01
N THR A 209 11.35 48.99 -29.18
CA THR A 209 12.25 50.17 -29.05
C THR A 209 12.05 50.79 -27.63
N PRO A 210 12.96 51.63 -27.06
CA PRO A 210 12.95 52.03 -25.64
C PRO A 210 12.28 53.40 -25.36
N PRO A 211 11.99 53.75 -24.09
CA PRO A 211 11.70 55.13 -23.72
C PRO A 211 12.88 55.86 -23.04
N VAL A 212 13.23 56.98 -23.68
CA VAL A 212 13.75 58.31 -23.26
C VAL A 212 14.22 58.53 -21.79
N PRO A 213 15.36 59.23 -21.57
CA PRO A 213 15.84 59.61 -20.24
C PRO A 213 15.09 60.82 -19.66
N VAL A 214 14.77 60.77 -18.38
CA VAL A 214 14.31 61.92 -17.59
C VAL A 214 15.51 62.50 -16.83
N THR A 215 15.89 63.71 -17.20
CA THR A 215 16.82 64.57 -16.46
C THR A 215 15.99 65.51 -15.59
N THR A 216 16.25 65.55 -14.28
CA THR A 216 15.81 66.68 -13.45
C THR A 216 16.81 66.93 -12.32
N ARG A 217 17.43 68.11 -12.45
CA ARG A 217 18.10 69.02 -11.49
C ARG A 217 18.53 68.51 -10.12
#